data_AF-X8DKI3-F1
#
_entry.id   AF-X8DKI3-F1
#
_cell.length_a   1.000
_cell.length_b   1.000
_cell.length_c   1.000
_cell.angle_alpha   90.00
_cell.angle_beta   90.00
_cell.angle_gamma   90.00
#
_symmetry.space_group_name_H-M   'P 1'
#
loop_
_entity.id
_entity.type
_entity.pdbx_description
1 polymer ?
#
loop_
_entity_poly.entity_id
_entity_poly.type
_entity_poly.pdbx_seq_one_letter_code
_entity_poly.pdbx_strand_id
1 'polypeptide(L)'
;MLGSLVTSKVTTNPTDGTVQLKGLLDSATVKPQIANNGLSLQLVELRALGSKLSTNTVQRNLDDLTAKATQNYPLGIHADSVKVTDSGVEATFSSQNATIPASSSQPQTGQDCFGNL
;
A
#
# COMPACT_ATOMS: atom_id res chain seq x y z
N MET A 1 12.86 5.84 2.33
CA MET A 1 13.86 4.87 2.80
C MET A 1 13.44 3.40 2.59
N LEU A 2 12.19 3.07 2.26
CA LEU A 2 11.82 1.68 1.94
C LEU A 2 12.36 1.19 0.59
N GLY A 3 12.60 2.10 -0.37
CA GLY A 3 13.17 1.72 -1.68
C GLY A 3 14.54 1.05 -1.59
N SER A 4 15.34 1.32 -0.55
CA SER A 4 16.63 0.65 -0.35
C SER A 4 16.52 -0.74 0.30
N LEU A 5 15.35 -1.08 0.86
CA LEU A 5 15.04 -2.42 1.41
C LEU A 5 14.60 -3.40 0.31
N VAL A 6 14.15 -2.89 -0.85
CA VAL A 6 13.70 -3.69 -1.99
C VAL A 6 14.68 -3.53 -3.14
N THR A 7 15.88 -4.07 -2.98
CA THR A 7 16.95 -3.95 -4.00
C THR A 7 17.16 -5.23 -4.78
N SER A 8 16.61 -6.37 -4.34
CA SER A 8 16.91 -7.67 -4.94
C SER A 8 15.68 -8.47 -5.35
N LYS A 9 14.74 -8.72 -4.43
CA LYS A 9 13.63 -9.63 -4.70
C LYS A 9 12.39 -9.31 -3.89
N VAL A 10 11.23 -9.49 -4.52
CA VAL A 10 9.93 -9.58 -3.86
C VAL A 10 9.42 -11.00 -4.03
N THR A 11 9.00 -11.65 -2.95
CA THR A 11 8.44 -13.01 -2.98
C THR A 11 7.10 -13.01 -2.26
N THR A 12 6.09 -13.63 -2.84
CA THR A 12 4.76 -13.77 -2.24
C THR A 12 4.60 -15.14 -1.58
N ASN A 13 3.78 -15.17 -0.54
CA ASN A 13 3.31 -16.39 0.09
C ASN A 13 1.79 -16.26 0.28
N PRO A 14 0.99 -16.78 -0.67
CA PRO A 14 -0.47 -16.71 -0.61
C PRO A 14 -1.06 -17.45 0.59
N THR A 15 -0.46 -18.58 0.98
CA THR A 15 -0.91 -19.40 2.11
C THR A 15 -0.90 -18.63 3.42
N ASP A 16 0.18 -17.90 3.68
CA ASP A 16 0.31 -17.07 4.89
C ASP A 16 -0.26 -15.65 4.71
N GLY A 17 -0.62 -15.29 3.47
CA GLY A 17 -1.07 -13.95 3.10
C GLY A 17 0.03 -12.90 3.27
N THR A 18 1.29 -13.26 3.03
CA THR A 18 2.44 -12.36 3.26
C THR A 18 3.27 -12.10 2.01
N VAL A 19 3.99 -10.99 2.02
CA VAL A 19 4.97 -10.60 1.01
C VAL A 19 6.30 -10.39 1.71
N GLN A 20 7.35 -11.02 1.19
CA GLN A 20 8.71 -10.82 1.64
C GLN A 20 9.42 -9.85 0.71
N LEU A 21 9.90 -8.76 1.30
CA LEU A 21 10.72 -7.72 0.69
C LEU A 21 12.18 -8.01 1.04
N LYS A 22 13.03 -8.24 0.05
CA LYS A 22 14.44 -8.60 0.26
C LYS A 22 15.40 -7.56 -0.33
N GLY A 23 16.29 -7.08 0.52
CA GLY A 23 17.45 -6.27 0.17
C GLY A 23 18.74 -7.10 0.20
N LEU A 24 19.88 -6.41 0.25
CA LEU A 24 21.20 -7.05 0.15
C LEU A 24 21.58 -7.80 1.44
N LEU A 25 21.29 -7.19 2.60
CA LEU A 25 21.63 -7.73 3.94
C LEU A 25 20.43 -7.78 4.88
N ASP A 26 19.26 -7.41 4.37
CA ASP A 26 18.03 -7.19 5.10
C ASP A 26 16.82 -7.79 4.38
N SER A 27 15.80 -8.13 5.17
CA SER A 27 14.52 -8.59 4.67
C SER A 27 13.39 -8.21 5.62
N ALA A 28 12.24 -7.86 5.07
CA ALA A 28 11.01 -7.65 5.83
C ALA A 28 9.89 -8.53 5.27
N THR A 29 9.23 -9.26 6.15
CA THR A 29 7.97 -9.96 5.82
C THR A 29 6.83 -9.06 6.24
N VAL A 30 5.95 -8.72 5.30
CA VAL A 30 4.80 -7.85 5.53
C VAL A 30 3.50 -8.55 5.15
N LYS A 31 2.41 -8.20 5.82
CA LYS A 31 1.06 -8.70 5.55
C LYS A 31 0.18 -7.56 5.05
N PRO A 32 -0.31 -7.63 3.80
CA PRO A 32 -1.33 -6.69 3.33
C PRO A 32 -2.64 -6.87 4.11
N GLN A 33 -3.25 -5.76 4.47
CA GLN A 33 -4.52 -5.72 5.19
C GLN A 33 -5.29 -4.44 4.85
N ILE A 34 -6.59 -4.43 5.15
CA ILE A 34 -7.42 -3.24 5.03
C ILE A 34 -7.43 -2.51 6.37
N ALA A 35 -7.12 -1.22 6.35
CA ALA A 35 -7.18 -0.34 7.52
C ALA A 35 -7.55 1.08 7.09
N ASN A 36 -8.35 1.77 7.91
CA ASN A 36 -8.79 3.15 7.65
C ASN A 36 -9.35 3.35 6.23
N ASN A 37 -10.20 2.42 5.78
CA ASN A 37 -10.80 2.39 4.45
C ASN A 37 -9.79 2.27 3.28
N GLY A 38 -8.51 2.02 3.55
CA GLY A 38 -7.47 1.88 2.54
C GLY A 38 -6.68 0.58 2.68
N LEU A 39 -5.62 0.47 1.89
CA LEU A 39 -4.63 -0.60 2.00
C LEU A 39 -3.62 -0.23 3.09
N SER A 40 -3.16 -1.21 3.85
CA SER A 40 -2.08 -1.08 4.84
C SER A 40 -1.17 -2.30 4.75
N LEU A 41 0.10 -2.14 5.15
CA LEU A 41 1.08 -3.21 5.23
C LEU A 41 1.55 -3.36 6.69
N GLN A 42 1.22 -4.50 7.30
CA GLN A 42 1.69 -4.83 8.64
C GLN A 42 3.06 -5.52 8.57
N LEU A 43 4.04 -5.05 9.34
CA LEU A 43 5.30 -5.75 9.51
C LEU A 43 5.11 -7.00 10.38
N VAL A 44 5.39 -8.16 9.80
CA VAL A 44 5.33 -9.47 10.48
C VAL A 44 6.69 -9.85 11.03
N GLU A 45 7.73 -9.66 10.22
CA GLU A 45 9.11 -10.02 10.58
C GLU A 45 10.09 -9.02 9.95
N LEU A 46 11.14 -8.67 10.70
CA LEU A 46 12.25 -7.87 10.20
C LEU A 46 13.57 -8.57 10.54
N ARG A 47 14.39 -8.81 9.52
CA ARG A 47 15.77 -9.27 9.67
C ARG A 47 16.67 -8.23 9.05
N ALA A 48 17.50 -7.58 9.86
CA ALA A 48 18.34 -6.49 9.36
C ALA A 48 19.71 -6.52 10.06
N LEU A 49 20.67 -7.24 9.46
CA LEU A 49 21.98 -7.46 10.06
C LEU A 49 22.81 -6.17 10.05
N GLY A 50 23.18 -5.67 11.24
CA GLY A 50 24.06 -4.50 11.40
C GLY A 50 23.42 -3.14 11.10
N SER A 51 22.13 -3.09 10.73
CA SER A 51 21.41 -1.85 10.47
C SER A 51 20.69 -1.34 11.74
N LYS A 52 20.53 0.00 11.88
CA LYS A 52 19.75 0.63 12.96
C LYS A 52 18.24 0.65 12.69
N LEU A 53 17.73 -0.23 11.83
CA LEU A 53 16.31 -0.25 11.49
C LEU A 53 15.50 -0.84 12.64
N SER A 54 14.72 0.01 13.31
CA SER A 54 13.74 -0.44 14.30
C SER A 54 12.45 -0.86 13.60
N THR A 55 11.76 -1.86 14.16
CA THR A 55 10.45 -2.33 13.67
C THR A 55 9.42 -1.19 13.62
N ASN A 56 9.44 -0.27 14.60
CA ASN A 56 8.56 0.90 14.64
C ASN A 56 8.84 1.87 13.47
N THR A 57 10.11 2.15 13.18
CA THR A 57 10.46 3.01 12.03
C THR A 57 10.05 2.38 10.71
N VAL A 58 10.24 1.06 10.56
CA VAL A 58 9.80 0.34 9.35
C VAL A 58 8.28 0.37 9.22
N GLN A 59 7.54 0.09 10.30
CA GLN A 59 6.08 0.14 10.30
C GLN A 59 5.58 1.55 9.92
N ARG A 60 6.10 2.60 10.55
CA ARG A 60 5.71 3.99 10.21
C ARG A 60 5.93 4.30 8.74
N ASN A 61 7.08 3.89 8.18
CA ASN A 61 7.36 4.11 6.76
C ASN A 61 6.40 3.33 5.85
N LEU A 62 5.99 2.11 6.24
CA LEU A 62 4.99 1.32 5.51
C LEU A 62 3.63 2.02 5.55
N ASP A 63 3.23 2.50 6.73
CA ASP A 63 1.98 3.23 6.91
C ASP A 63 1.96 4.51 6.08
N ASP A 64 3.04 5.30 6.10
CA ASP A 64 3.18 6.53 5.30
C ASP A 64 3.12 6.25 3.80
N LEU A 65 3.73 5.15 3.34
CA LEU A 65 3.69 4.73 1.94
C LEU A 65 2.27 4.38 1.52
N THR A 66 1.58 3.57 2.32
CA THR A 66 0.22 3.13 1.99
C THR A 66 -0.80 4.26 2.11
N ALA A 67 -0.63 5.16 3.09
CA ALA A 67 -1.47 6.34 3.22
C ALA A 67 -1.34 7.24 1.99
N LYS A 68 -0.12 7.50 1.50
CA LYS A 68 0.07 8.25 0.24
C LYS A 68 -0.60 7.58 -0.97
N ALA A 69 -0.65 6.25 -0.98
CA ALA A 69 -1.26 5.49 -2.06
C ALA A 69 -2.80 5.57 -2.06
N THR A 70 -3.46 5.60 -0.88
CA THR A 70 -4.92 5.43 -0.80
C THR A 70 -5.69 6.61 -0.15
N GLN A 71 -5.03 7.50 0.61
CA GLN A 71 -5.71 8.55 1.38
C GLN A 71 -6.44 9.58 0.51
N ASN A 72 -5.97 9.81 -0.71
CA ASN A 72 -6.53 10.81 -1.62
C ASN A 72 -7.45 10.20 -2.69
N TYR A 73 -7.94 8.98 -2.48
CA TYR A 73 -8.91 8.41 -3.41
C TYR A 73 -10.22 9.20 -3.34
N PRO A 74 -10.67 9.77 -4.47
CA PRO A 74 -11.86 10.62 -4.49
C PRO A 74 -13.12 9.77 -4.29
N LEU A 75 -14.27 10.43 -4.17
CA LEU A 75 -15.58 9.77 -4.23
C LEU A 75 -15.80 8.68 -3.17
N GLY A 76 -15.11 8.72 -2.03
CA GLY A 76 -15.27 7.73 -0.97
C GLY A 76 -14.87 6.30 -1.38
N ILE A 77 -13.98 6.18 -2.37
CA ILE A 77 -13.40 4.89 -2.75
C ILE A 77 -12.68 4.30 -1.53
N HIS A 78 -12.97 3.05 -1.22
CA HIS A 78 -12.39 2.32 -0.11
C HIS A 78 -11.99 0.90 -0.54
N ALA A 79 -11.05 0.31 0.19
CA ALA A 79 -10.65 -1.07 -0.03
C ALA A 79 -11.70 -2.05 0.53
N ASP A 80 -12.17 -2.97 -0.30
CA ASP A 80 -13.13 -4.02 0.07
C ASP A 80 -12.46 -5.34 0.38
N SER A 81 -11.44 -5.69 -0.43
CA SER A 81 -10.69 -6.93 -0.25
C SER A 81 -9.23 -6.74 -0.58
N VAL A 82 -8.38 -7.54 0.06
CA VAL A 82 -6.97 -7.67 -0.28
C VAL A 82 -6.55 -9.13 -0.11
N LYS A 83 -5.83 -9.66 -1.09
CA LYS A 83 -5.26 -11.01 -1.04
C LYS A 83 -3.87 -11.03 -1.65
N VAL A 84 -3.03 -11.90 -1.12
CA VAL A 84 -1.75 -12.25 -1.75
C VAL A 84 -1.99 -13.37 -2.75
N THR A 85 -1.42 -13.25 -3.94
CA THR A 85 -1.45 -14.25 -5.02
C THR A 85 -0.04 -14.74 -5.31
N ASP A 86 0.07 -15.79 -6.13
CA ASP A 86 1.39 -16.35 -6.49
C ASP A 86 2.30 -15.33 -7.19
N SER A 87 1.73 -14.28 -7.79
CA SER A 87 2.46 -13.25 -8.54
C SER A 87 2.49 -11.88 -7.87
N GLY A 88 1.67 -11.62 -6.84
CA GLY A 88 1.61 -10.29 -6.23
C GLY A 88 0.57 -10.13 -5.14
N VAL A 89 0.04 -8.91 -5.05
CA VAL A 89 -1.06 -8.54 -4.16
C VAL A 89 -2.19 -8.01 -5.04
N GLU A 90 -3.38 -8.55 -4.84
CA GLU A 90 -4.60 -8.09 -5.49
C GLU A 90 -5.49 -7.41 -4.46
N ALA A 91 -5.97 -6.21 -4.76
CA ALA A 91 -6.89 -5.46 -3.91
C ALA A 91 -8.08 -4.98 -4.74
N THR A 92 -9.27 -5.08 -4.16
CA THR A 92 -10.51 -4.54 -4.74
C THR A 92 -10.87 -3.27 -4.01
N PHE A 93 -11.15 -2.22 -4.77
CA PHE A 93 -11.63 -0.96 -4.25
C PHE A 93 -13.00 -0.65 -4.87
N SER A 94 -13.93 -0.16 -4.08
CA SER A 94 -15.24 0.27 -4.55
C SER A 94 -15.69 1.57 -3.91
N SER A 95 -16.74 2.15 -4.49
CA SER A 95 -17.48 3.27 -3.94
C SER A 95 -18.95 3.05 -4.24
N GLN A 96 -19.82 3.56 -3.38
CA GLN A 96 -21.28 3.48 -3.53
C GLN A 96 -21.90 4.85 -3.31
N ASN A 97 -22.91 5.19 -4.10
CA ASN A 97 -23.68 6.43 -4.01
C ASN A 97 -22.81 7.71 -4.02
N ALA A 98 -21.66 7.68 -4.70
CA ALA A 98 -20.79 8.85 -4.77
C ALA A 98 -21.33 9.92 -5.72
N THR A 99 -21.41 11.14 -5.24
CA THR A 99 -21.73 12.31 -6.07
C THR A 99 -20.55 12.64 -6.96
N ILE A 100 -20.71 12.44 -8.28
CA ILE A 100 -19.70 12.84 -9.27
C ILE A 100 -19.68 14.38 -9.33
N PRO A 101 -18.56 15.04 -9.04
CA PRO A 101 -18.48 16.49 -9.11
C PRO A 101 -18.67 16.95 -10.57
N ALA A 102 -19.55 17.93 -10.78
CA ALA A 102 -19.66 18.60 -12.07
C ALA A 102 -18.36 19.37 -12.36
N SER A 103 -17.98 19.44 -13.64
CA SER A 103 -16.69 19.92 -14.15
C SER A 103 -16.29 21.38 -13.86
N SER A 104 -17.02 22.11 -13.00
CA SER A 104 -16.92 23.57 -12.86
C SER A 104 -16.68 24.09 -11.43
N SER A 105 -16.26 23.28 -10.46
CA SER A 105 -16.21 23.75 -9.05
C SER A 105 -14.99 23.37 -8.21
N GLN A 106 -13.80 23.10 -8.76
CA GLN A 106 -12.58 23.15 -7.92
C GLN A 106 -11.29 23.50 -8.67
N PRO A 107 -10.38 24.32 -8.09
CA PRO A 107 -9.13 24.71 -8.73
C PRO A 107 -8.15 23.53 -8.87
N GLN A 108 -7.50 23.56 -10.03
CA GLN A 108 -6.46 22.69 -10.55
C GLN A 108 -5.32 22.36 -9.56
N THR A 109 -5.31 21.16 -8.99
CA THR A 109 -4.06 20.46 -8.63
C THR A 109 -4.21 18.95 -8.84
N GLY A 110 -3.93 18.50 -10.07
CA GLY A 110 -3.57 17.10 -10.35
C GLY A 110 -4.69 16.18 -10.84
N GLN A 111 -4.79 16.09 -12.17
CA GLN A 111 -5.36 14.98 -12.94
C GLN A 111 -6.80 14.56 -12.59
N ASP A 112 -7.78 15.23 -13.22
CA ASP A 112 -9.17 14.81 -13.22
C ASP A 112 -9.32 13.40 -13.81
N CYS A 113 -9.45 12.38 -12.96
CA CYS A 113 -9.70 10.99 -13.37
C CYS A 113 -11.05 10.78 -14.07
N PHE A 114 -11.96 11.77 -14.00
CA PHE A 114 -13.33 11.68 -14.52
C PHE A 114 -13.64 12.75 -15.59
N GLY A 115 -12.66 13.55 -16.02
CA GLY A 115 -12.87 14.63 -16.99
C GLY A 115 -13.07 14.17 -18.45
N ASN A 116 -12.85 12.87 -18.74
CA ASN A 116 -12.86 12.30 -20.10
C ASN A 116 -13.85 11.11 -20.27
N LEU A 117 -14.90 11.01 -19.46
CA LEU A 117 -16.05 10.13 -19.73
C LEU A 117 -17.11 10.88 -20.54
#